data_AF-A0A8J9YAK5-F1
#
_entry.id   AF-A0A8J9YAK5-F1
#
_cell.length_a   1.000
_cell.length_b   1.000
_cell.length_c   1.000
_cell.angle_alpha   90.00
_cell.angle_beta   90.00
_cell.angle_gamma   90.00
#
_symmetry.space_group_name_H-M   'P 1'
#
loop_
_entity.id
_entity.type
_entity.pdbx_description
1 polymer ?
#
loop_
_entity_poly.entity_id
_entity_poly.type
_entity_poly.pdbx_seq_one_letter_code
_entity_poly.pdbx_strand_id
1 'polypeptide(L)'
;MTLGTVTDENSITAYPDYTWHDNQGHNCDGLTSVFRVAIDKCNRLWVMDAGTIGDKAVCPAQLLAFDLNTDQLIYRHRPGPNAYIATSVFITPVVDVRGEGPHDCADTFVYVADVSGFGLLVVDVANDRSWRVTHRFMYPYPSRGNFTIDGVSFDVMDGIFALALSPYVPGQDRILYFHALASTTENVVRTSVIRNDSFITNSNANPNSIKVFPEERPTQSAAEAIDDNGIMYFGLNDPPSIWCWNTGTEFSPRNFYPIAIDEETLQFASGVKIVNNLAGSQELWIMTTSLQRMLAGILTDDRINYRILTEKIPKLLENSACMPPPKNN
;
A
#
# COMPACT_ATOMS: atom_id res chain seq x y z
N MET A 1 -11.90 -12.99 -13.11
CA MET A 1 -12.21 -11.79 -12.33
C MET A 1 -11.03 -11.50 -11.42
N THR A 2 -10.56 -10.25 -11.37
CA THR A 2 -9.42 -9.84 -10.55
C THR A 2 -9.74 -8.74 -9.54
N LEU A 3 -10.92 -8.12 -9.65
CA LEU A 3 -11.42 -7.08 -8.75
C LEU A 3 -12.92 -7.29 -8.57
N GLY A 4 -13.39 -7.20 -7.33
CA GLY A 4 -14.79 -7.41 -7.00
C GLY A 4 -15.17 -6.88 -5.63
N THR A 5 -16.47 -6.85 -5.38
CA THR A 5 -17.08 -6.45 -4.11
C THR A 5 -17.68 -7.66 -3.40
N VAL A 6 -17.61 -7.66 -2.07
CA VAL A 6 -18.29 -8.67 -1.25
C VAL A 6 -19.75 -8.25 -1.09
N THR A 7 -20.67 -9.13 -1.47
CA THR A 7 -22.12 -8.90 -1.39
C THR A 7 -22.66 -9.33 -0.02
N ASP A 8 -23.86 -8.87 0.34
CA ASP A 8 -24.58 -9.31 1.54
C ASP A 8 -24.85 -10.83 1.59
N GLU A 9 -24.85 -11.48 0.42
CA GLU A 9 -24.99 -12.94 0.27
C GLU A 9 -23.68 -13.72 0.49
N ASN A 10 -22.64 -13.08 1.03
CA ASN A 10 -21.29 -13.65 1.20
C ASN A 10 -20.66 -14.18 -0.09
N SER A 11 -20.98 -13.55 -1.22
CA SER A 11 -20.41 -13.85 -2.53
C SER A 11 -19.53 -12.69 -3.01
N ILE A 12 -18.72 -12.93 -4.04
CA ILE A 12 -17.93 -11.87 -4.70
C ILE A 12 -18.50 -11.63 -6.09
N THR A 13 -18.86 -10.38 -6.37
CA THR A 13 -19.30 -9.93 -7.70
C THR A 13 -18.23 -9.06 -8.35
N ALA A 14 -18.09 -9.19 -9.67
CA ALA A 14 -17.12 -8.42 -10.44
C ALA A 14 -17.39 -6.92 -10.37
N TYR A 15 -16.34 -6.13 -10.13
CA TYR A 15 -16.42 -4.68 -10.15
C TYR A 15 -15.72 -4.09 -11.38
N PRO A 16 -16.28 -3.06 -12.03
CA PRO A 16 -17.65 -2.56 -11.82
C PRO A 16 -18.72 -3.55 -12.33
N ASP A 17 -18.35 -4.38 -13.31
CA ASP A 17 -19.15 -5.49 -13.81
C ASP A 17 -18.25 -6.53 -14.49
N TYR A 18 -18.81 -7.66 -14.93
CA TYR A 18 -18.05 -8.76 -15.55
C TYR A 18 -17.35 -8.38 -16.87
N THR A 19 -17.85 -7.41 -17.62
CA THR A 19 -17.29 -7.03 -18.93
C THR A 19 -15.86 -6.51 -18.83
N TRP A 20 -15.51 -5.93 -17.67
CA TRP A 20 -14.14 -5.52 -17.35
C TRP A 20 -13.17 -6.69 -17.15
N HIS A 21 -13.66 -7.91 -16.94
CA HIS A 21 -12.86 -9.10 -16.63
C HIS A 21 -12.86 -10.15 -17.74
N ASP A 22 -13.79 -10.04 -18.70
CA ASP A 22 -14.08 -11.08 -19.69
C ASP A 22 -12.94 -11.36 -20.67
N ASN A 23 -12.00 -10.42 -20.82
CA ASN A 23 -10.97 -10.51 -21.84
C ASN A 23 -9.69 -11.22 -21.39
N GLN A 24 -9.50 -11.49 -20.09
CA GLN A 24 -8.30 -12.19 -19.56
C GLN A 24 -6.97 -11.71 -20.17
N GLY A 25 -6.83 -10.40 -20.39
CA GLY A 25 -5.64 -9.79 -21.00
C GLY A 25 -5.58 -9.80 -22.54
N HIS A 26 -6.62 -10.23 -23.25
CA HIS A 26 -6.62 -10.28 -24.72
C HIS A 26 -6.75 -8.90 -25.40
N ASN A 27 -7.45 -7.94 -24.80
CA ASN A 27 -7.65 -6.60 -25.37
C ASN A 27 -6.95 -5.47 -24.62
N CYS A 28 -6.38 -5.75 -23.43
CA CYS A 28 -5.72 -4.78 -22.54
C CYS A 28 -6.50 -3.51 -22.21
N ASP A 29 -7.81 -3.48 -22.52
CA ASP A 29 -8.70 -2.36 -22.24
C ASP A 29 -9.61 -2.62 -21.04
N GLY A 30 -9.76 -3.88 -20.61
CA GLY A 30 -10.32 -4.26 -19.31
C GLY A 30 -9.26 -4.36 -18.21
N LEU A 31 -9.63 -5.01 -17.10
CA LEU A 31 -8.75 -5.36 -15.99
C LEU A 31 -8.09 -6.73 -16.26
N THR A 32 -6.77 -6.78 -16.10
CA THR A 32 -5.98 -8.00 -16.30
C THR A 32 -5.64 -8.66 -14.98
N SER A 33 -4.96 -7.95 -14.08
CA SER A 33 -4.46 -8.45 -12.80
C SER A 33 -4.31 -7.30 -11.80
N VAL A 34 -5.38 -7.05 -11.05
CA VAL A 34 -5.42 -6.02 -10.02
C VAL A 34 -4.76 -6.54 -8.75
N PHE A 35 -3.70 -5.85 -8.31
CA PHE A 35 -2.96 -6.21 -7.10
C PHE A 35 -3.54 -5.55 -5.85
N ARG A 36 -3.68 -4.22 -5.88
CA ARG A 36 -4.22 -3.43 -4.77
C ARG A 36 -5.00 -2.23 -5.27
N VAL A 37 -5.83 -1.73 -4.36
CA VAL A 37 -6.65 -0.54 -4.56
C VAL A 37 -6.39 0.51 -3.50
N ALA A 38 -6.78 1.75 -3.79
CA ALA A 38 -6.85 2.84 -2.82
C ALA A 38 -8.14 3.63 -3.06
N ILE A 39 -8.74 4.14 -2.00
CA ILE A 39 -9.87 5.09 -2.08
C ILE A 39 -9.36 6.41 -1.51
N ASP A 40 -9.61 7.49 -2.23
CA ASP A 40 -9.26 8.83 -1.76
C ASP A 40 -10.45 9.56 -1.15
N LYS A 41 -10.19 10.76 -0.60
CA LYS A 41 -11.21 11.61 0.02
C LYS A 41 -12.32 12.08 -0.94
N CYS A 42 -12.16 11.83 -2.24
CA CYS A 42 -13.07 12.26 -3.30
C CYS A 42 -13.98 11.13 -3.78
N ASN A 43 -14.02 10.00 -3.07
CA ASN A 43 -14.74 8.80 -3.45
C ASN A 43 -14.31 8.25 -4.83
N ARG A 44 -13.02 8.36 -5.15
CA ARG A 44 -12.45 7.72 -6.33
C ARG A 44 -11.75 6.43 -5.92
N LEU A 45 -12.13 5.32 -6.54
CA LEU A 45 -11.44 4.03 -6.40
C LEU A 45 -10.30 3.95 -7.40
N TRP A 46 -9.09 4.02 -6.89
CA TRP A 46 -7.85 3.84 -7.64
C TRP A 46 -7.48 2.37 -7.68
N VAL A 47 -7.25 1.87 -8.89
CA VAL A 47 -7.01 0.46 -9.18
C VAL A 47 -5.66 0.33 -9.87
N MET A 48 -4.74 -0.42 -9.26
CA MET A 48 -3.46 -0.76 -9.88
C MET A 48 -3.55 -2.14 -10.52
N ASP A 49 -3.64 -2.18 -11.84
CA ASP A 49 -3.57 -3.38 -12.67
C ASP A 49 -2.15 -3.59 -13.19
N ALA A 50 -1.49 -4.65 -12.73
CA ALA A 50 -0.11 -4.97 -13.08
C ALA A 50 0.04 -5.48 -14.52
N GLY A 51 -1.04 -5.94 -15.17
CA GLY A 51 -1.00 -6.49 -16.53
C GLY A 51 -0.34 -7.87 -16.64
N THR A 52 -0.02 -8.52 -15.51
CA THR A 52 0.66 -9.81 -15.45
C THR A 52 -0.28 -10.95 -15.08
N ILE A 53 -0.20 -12.08 -15.80
CA ILE A 53 -0.92 -13.32 -15.47
C ILE A 53 0.13 -14.40 -15.18
N GLY A 54 0.23 -14.81 -13.92
CA GLY A 54 1.40 -15.54 -13.43
C GLY A 54 2.66 -14.71 -13.70
N ASP A 55 3.69 -15.33 -14.28
CA ASP A 55 4.95 -14.65 -14.61
C ASP A 55 4.97 -13.95 -15.97
N LYS A 56 3.85 -13.99 -16.71
CA LYS A 56 3.78 -13.43 -18.07
C LYS A 56 3.19 -12.03 -18.04
N ALA A 57 3.93 -11.04 -18.55
CA ALA A 57 3.39 -9.73 -18.90
C ALA A 57 2.48 -9.87 -20.12
N VAL A 58 1.17 -9.84 -19.91
CA VAL A 58 0.16 -10.00 -20.96
C VAL A 58 -0.28 -8.63 -21.49
N CYS A 59 -0.41 -7.66 -20.59
CA CYS A 59 -0.77 -6.28 -20.90
C CYS A 59 0.22 -5.30 -20.28
N PRO A 60 0.32 -4.07 -20.81
CA PRO A 60 0.96 -2.97 -20.09
C PRO A 60 0.24 -2.73 -18.75
N ALA A 61 0.99 -2.46 -17.69
CA ALA A 61 0.41 -2.04 -16.42
C ALA A 61 -0.38 -0.73 -16.60
N GLN A 62 -1.45 -0.57 -15.82
CA GLN A 62 -2.30 0.61 -15.91
C GLN A 62 -2.84 1.00 -14.52
N LEU A 63 -2.87 2.30 -14.27
CA LEU A 63 -3.54 2.89 -13.12
C LEU A 63 -4.90 3.42 -13.59
N LEU A 64 -5.98 2.95 -12.98
CA LEU A 64 -7.33 3.41 -13.27
C LEU A 64 -7.92 4.13 -12.06
N ALA A 65 -8.85 5.06 -12.29
CA ALA A 65 -9.72 5.57 -11.25
C ALA A 65 -11.18 5.47 -11.68
N PHE A 66 -12.01 4.93 -10.78
CA PHE A 66 -13.46 4.84 -10.93
C PHE A 66 -14.13 5.78 -9.94
N ASP A 67 -15.20 6.45 -10.35
CA ASP A 67 -16.07 7.19 -9.44
C ASP A 67 -16.98 6.22 -8.70
N LEU A 68 -16.82 6.09 -7.38
CA LEU A 68 -17.61 5.16 -6.56
C LEU A 68 -19.10 5.51 -6.48
N ASN A 69 -19.50 6.72 -6.90
CA ASN A 69 -20.92 7.09 -6.94
C ASN A 69 -21.63 6.57 -8.20
N THR A 70 -20.88 6.34 -9.27
CA THR A 70 -21.43 6.01 -10.61
C THR A 70 -20.85 4.73 -11.20
N ASP A 71 -19.83 4.16 -10.55
CA ASP A 71 -19.02 3.04 -11.00
C ASP A 71 -18.42 3.21 -12.40
N GLN A 72 -18.29 4.46 -12.85
CA GLN A 72 -17.73 4.80 -14.14
C GLN A 72 -16.23 5.04 -14.04
N LEU A 73 -15.51 4.61 -15.08
CA LEU A 73 -14.12 4.98 -15.26
C LEU A 73 -14.02 6.50 -15.50
N ILE A 74 -13.25 7.19 -14.67
CA ILE A 74 -13.01 8.64 -14.77
C ILE A 74 -11.56 8.97 -15.12
N TYR A 75 -10.64 8.02 -14.97
CA TYR A 75 -9.22 8.22 -15.30
C TYR A 75 -8.55 6.89 -15.66
N ARG A 76 -7.64 6.93 -16.64
CA ARG A 76 -6.76 5.81 -16.99
C ARG A 76 -5.40 6.36 -17.37
N HIS A 77 -4.36 5.83 -16.74
CA HIS A 77 -2.98 6.13 -17.06
C HIS A 77 -2.19 4.85 -17.33
N ARG A 78 -1.49 4.81 -18.46
CA ARG A 78 -0.56 3.74 -18.81
C ARG A 78 0.86 4.31 -18.75
N PRO A 79 1.71 3.87 -17.80
CA PRO A 79 3.07 4.40 -17.69
C PRO A 79 3.83 4.24 -19.01
N GLY A 80 4.55 5.28 -19.42
CA GLY A 80 5.39 5.23 -20.61
C GLY A 80 6.61 4.29 -20.42
N PRO A 81 7.30 3.93 -21.50
CA PRO A 81 8.40 2.95 -21.45
C PRO A 81 9.58 3.36 -20.55
N ASN A 82 9.74 4.65 -20.24
CA ASN A 82 10.79 5.16 -19.36
C ASN A 82 10.40 5.09 -17.86
N ALA A 83 9.16 4.73 -17.55
CA ALA A 83 8.65 4.71 -16.18
C ALA A 83 8.78 3.33 -15.50
N TYR A 84 9.19 2.30 -16.24
CA TYR A 84 9.36 0.93 -15.76
C TYR A 84 10.55 0.24 -16.41
N ILE A 85 10.95 -0.91 -15.86
CA ILE A 85 11.99 -1.79 -16.41
C ILE A 85 11.39 -3.16 -16.70
N ALA A 86 12.17 -4.05 -17.33
CA ALA A 86 11.68 -5.37 -17.75
C ALA A 86 11.12 -6.23 -16.60
N THR A 87 11.61 -6.04 -15.37
CA THR A 87 11.16 -6.78 -14.18
C THR A 87 10.13 -6.02 -13.36
N SER A 88 9.63 -4.87 -13.81
CA SER A 88 8.70 -4.06 -13.02
C SER A 88 7.36 -4.76 -12.79
N VAL A 89 6.88 -4.71 -11.55
CA VAL A 89 5.55 -5.16 -11.13
C VAL A 89 4.99 -4.12 -10.17
N PHE A 90 4.04 -3.31 -10.64
CA PHE A 90 3.42 -2.26 -9.85
C PHE A 90 2.28 -2.82 -8.99
N ILE A 91 2.38 -2.66 -7.67
CA ILE A 91 1.45 -3.35 -6.75
C ILE A 91 0.70 -2.43 -5.79
N THR A 92 1.31 -1.38 -5.25
CA THR A 92 0.72 -0.61 -4.13
C THR A 92 0.51 0.84 -4.51
N PRO A 93 -0.71 1.27 -4.84
CA PRO A 93 -1.02 2.68 -5.00
C PRO A 93 -1.31 3.35 -3.64
N VAL A 94 -0.79 4.56 -3.44
CA VAL A 94 -1.29 5.53 -2.46
C VAL A 94 -1.57 6.85 -3.14
N VAL A 95 -2.67 7.50 -2.74
CA VAL A 95 -3.20 8.68 -3.43
C VAL A 95 -2.99 9.92 -2.57
N ASP A 96 -2.29 10.89 -3.13
CA ASP A 96 -1.99 12.17 -2.50
C ASP A 96 -2.86 13.28 -3.10
N VAL A 97 -4.00 13.53 -2.46
CA VAL A 97 -4.92 14.61 -2.83
C VAL A 97 -4.65 15.83 -1.95
N ARG A 98 -4.28 16.95 -2.57
CA ARG A 98 -3.81 18.17 -1.87
C ARG A 98 -4.80 19.34 -1.86
N GLY A 99 -5.99 19.17 -2.44
CA GLY A 99 -6.99 20.22 -2.39
C GLY A 99 -7.46 20.55 -0.97
N GLU A 100 -7.95 21.78 -0.75
CA GLU A 100 -8.36 22.25 0.59
C GLU A 100 -9.75 21.73 0.99
N GLY A 101 -10.62 21.50 0.00
CA GLY A 101 -12.00 21.02 0.20
C GLY A 101 -12.19 19.51 0.05
N PRO A 102 -13.36 18.97 0.44
CA PRO A 102 -13.72 17.56 0.25
C PRO A 102 -13.90 17.17 -1.23
N HIS A 103 -14.20 18.16 -2.09
CA HIS A 103 -14.37 17.97 -3.53
C HIS A 103 -13.22 18.59 -4.35
N ASP A 104 -12.21 19.13 -3.68
CA ASP A 104 -11.03 19.68 -4.35
C ASP A 104 -10.00 18.55 -4.55
N CYS A 105 -10.04 17.99 -5.75
CA CYS A 105 -9.37 16.74 -6.11
C CYS A 105 -8.47 16.90 -7.34
N ALA A 106 -8.27 18.13 -7.80
CA ALA A 106 -7.52 18.43 -9.02
C ALA A 106 -6.01 18.24 -8.82
N ASP A 107 -5.46 18.71 -7.69
CA ASP A 107 -4.07 18.43 -7.30
C ASP A 107 -3.99 17.03 -6.68
N THR A 108 -3.83 16.04 -7.56
CA THR A 108 -3.67 14.63 -7.18
C THR A 108 -2.38 14.07 -7.76
N PHE A 109 -1.59 13.46 -6.88
CA PHE A 109 -0.51 12.57 -7.26
C PHE A 109 -0.83 11.14 -6.81
N VAL A 110 -0.36 10.15 -7.56
CA VAL A 110 -0.40 8.75 -7.14
C VAL A 110 1.00 8.19 -7.11
N TYR A 111 1.37 7.59 -5.99
CA TYR A 111 2.64 6.90 -5.83
C TYR A 111 2.37 5.40 -5.87
N VAL A 112 3.11 4.67 -6.71
CA VAL A 112 2.94 3.22 -6.86
C VAL A 112 4.25 2.49 -6.64
N ALA A 113 4.26 1.58 -5.68
CA ALA A 113 5.41 0.72 -5.41
C ALA A 113 5.61 -0.29 -6.55
N ASP A 114 6.84 -0.34 -7.08
CA ASP A 114 7.31 -1.34 -8.02
C ASP A 114 8.14 -2.39 -7.28
N VAL A 115 7.48 -3.49 -6.93
CA VAL A 115 8.04 -4.49 -6.01
C VAL A 115 9.20 -5.26 -6.61
N SER A 116 9.16 -5.55 -7.91
CA SER A 116 10.17 -6.36 -8.61
C SER A 116 11.16 -5.51 -9.42
N GLY A 117 10.84 -4.24 -9.68
CA GLY A 117 11.78 -3.28 -10.25
C GLY A 117 12.49 -2.40 -9.21
N PHE A 118 12.09 -2.48 -7.94
CA PHE A 118 12.70 -1.76 -6.81
C PHE A 118 12.67 -0.23 -6.99
N GLY A 119 11.50 0.28 -7.39
CA GLY A 119 11.31 1.69 -7.70
C GLY A 119 9.94 2.20 -7.28
N LEU A 120 9.75 3.49 -7.42
CA LEU A 120 8.48 4.15 -7.17
C LEU A 120 8.03 4.84 -8.46
N LEU A 121 6.86 4.47 -8.95
CA LEU A 121 6.19 5.22 -10.00
C LEU A 121 5.49 6.42 -9.36
N VAL A 122 5.72 7.61 -9.89
CA VAL A 122 5.01 8.82 -9.52
C VAL A 122 4.15 9.22 -10.70
N VAL A 123 2.85 9.37 -10.47
CA VAL A 123 1.87 9.82 -11.47
C VAL A 123 1.36 11.20 -11.05
N ASP A 124 1.56 12.18 -11.92
CA ASP A 124 0.94 13.50 -11.86
C ASP A 124 -0.36 13.41 -12.67
N VAL A 125 -1.49 13.37 -11.96
CA VAL A 125 -2.82 13.14 -12.57
C VAL A 125 -3.26 14.34 -13.39
N ALA A 126 -2.95 15.57 -12.93
CA ALA A 126 -3.38 16.79 -13.60
C ALA A 126 -2.70 16.97 -14.97
N ASN A 127 -1.44 16.54 -15.07
CA ASN A 127 -0.66 16.65 -16.30
C ASN A 127 -0.57 15.33 -17.10
N ASP A 128 -1.30 14.28 -16.67
CA ASP A 128 -1.29 12.93 -17.25
C ASP A 128 0.11 12.42 -17.61
N ARG A 129 1.03 12.53 -16.66
CA ARG A 129 2.43 12.14 -16.85
C ARG A 129 2.94 11.34 -15.66
N SER A 130 3.93 10.52 -15.91
CA SER A 130 4.57 9.75 -14.86
C SER A 130 6.06 9.60 -15.08
N TRP A 131 6.76 9.29 -13.99
CA TRP A 131 8.18 9.04 -13.98
C TRP A 131 8.55 8.05 -12.89
N ARG A 132 9.73 7.46 -13.04
CA ARG A 132 10.28 6.50 -12.10
C ARG A 132 11.26 7.18 -11.16
N VAL A 133 11.04 7.03 -9.86
CA VAL A 133 12.02 7.35 -8.81
C VAL A 133 12.68 6.06 -8.36
N THR A 134 14.01 6.08 -8.22
CA THR A 134 14.78 4.94 -7.71
C THR A 134 15.69 5.40 -6.58
N HIS A 135 15.79 4.58 -5.53
CA HIS A 135 16.72 4.81 -4.43
C HIS A 135 17.13 3.48 -3.80
N ARG A 136 18.34 3.42 -3.23
CA ARG A 136 18.87 2.18 -2.61
C ARG A 136 17.97 1.60 -1.51
N PHE A 137 17.18 2.44 -0.83
CA PHE A 137 16.24 1.99 0.22
C PHE A 137 14.97 1.32 -0.33
N MET A 138 14.79 1.30 -1.65
CA MET A 138 13.70 0.59 -2.32
C MET A 138 14.09 -0.86 -2.67
N TYR A 139 15.35 -1.23 -2.47
CA TYR A 139 15.87 -2.57 -2.75
C TYR A 139 15.61 -3.51 -1.57
N PRO A 140 15.42 -4.81 -1.83
CA PRO A 140 15.40 -5.83 -0.79
C PRO A 140 16.77 -5.96 -0.12
N TYR A 141 16.77 -6.34 1.16
CA TYR A 141 17.97 -6.64 1.94
C TYR A 141 18.15 -8.15 1.96
N PRO A 142 19.23 -8.70 1.37
CA PRO A 142 19.41 -10.16 1.27
C PRO A 142 19.38 -10.89 2.62
N SER A 143 19.82 -10.25 3.70
CA SER A 143 19.76 -10.79 5.06
C SER A 143 18.34 -10.89 5.63
N ARG A 144 17.34 -10.32 4.96
CA ARG A 144 15.92 -10.26 5.35
C ARG A 144 15.00 -10.89 4.29
N GLY A 145 15.54 -11.65 3.35
CA GLY A 145 14.76 -12.32 2.30
C GLY A 145 14.04 -13.59 2.77
N ASN A 146 14.43 -14.15 3.92
CA ASN A 146 13.77 -15.32 4.50
C ASN A 146 12.63 -14.90 5.43
N PHE A 147 11.46 -15.48 5.20
CA PHE A 147 10.25 -15.28 5.99
C PHE A 147 9.87 -16.59 6.66
N THR A 148 9.31 -16.50 7.86
CA THR A 148 8.67 -17.63 8.54
C THR A 148 7.33 -17.16 9.09
N ILE A 149 6.25 -17.82 8.69
CA ILE A 149 4.88 -17.51 9.11
C ILE A 149 4.19 -18.83 9.40
N ASP A 150 3.59 -19.00 10.59
CA ASP A 150 2.87 -20.24 10.95
C ASP A 150 3.73 -21.51 10.71
N GLY A 151 5.03 -21.45 11.06
CA GLY A 151 5.99 -22.54 10.90
C GLY A 151 6.43 -22.86 9.47
N VAL A 152 5.96 -22.14 8.46
CA VAL A 152 6.34 -22.32 7.06
C VAL A 152 7.33 -21.24 6.66
N SER A 153 8.52 -21.65 6.23
CA SER A 153 9.57 -20.75 5.76
C SER A 153 9.64 -20.68 4.24
N PHE A 154 9.90 -19.49 3.70
CA PHE A 154 10.02 -19.24 2.27
C PHE A 154 10.93 -18.03 2.03
N ASP A 155 11.53 -17.96 0.84
CA ASP A 155 12.41 -16.86 0.44
C ASP A 155 11.72 -15.97 -0.59
N VAL A 156 11.68 -14.67 -0.33
CA VAL A 156 11.17 -13.64 -1.24
C VAL A 156 12.10 -12.43 -1.19
N MET A 157 12.48 -11.93 -2.36
CA MET A 157 13.39 -10.78 -2.51
C MET A 157 12.64 -9.56 -3.09
N ASP A 158 11.43 -9.35 -2.59
CA ASP A 158 10.58 -8.22 -2.97
C ASP A 158 11.12 -6.92 -2.39
N GLY A 159 11.27 -5.91 -3.24
CA GLY A 159 11.70 -4.57 -2.86
C GLY A 159 10.56 -3.75 -2.29
N ILE A 160 10.57 -2.43 -2.54
CA ILE A 160 9.54 -1.49 -2.06
C ILE A 160 8.14 -2.08 -2.23
N PHE A 161 7.41 -2.16 -1.12
CA PHE A 161 6.20 -2.96 -1.02
C PHE A 161 5.04 -2.18 -0.44
N ALA A 162 5.23 -1.58 0.73
CA ALA A 162 4.21 -0.80 1.40
C ALA A 162 4.54 0.68 1.35
N LEU A 163 3.49 1.48 1.31
CA LEU A 163 3.54 2.94 1.25
C LEU A 163 2.48 3.47 2.22
N ALA A 164 2.82 4.49 3.01
CA ALA A 164 1.85 5.24 3.78
C ALA A 164 2.14 6.73 3.71
N LEU A 165 1.10 7.55 3.59
CA LEU A 165 1.23 8.99 3.60
C LEU A 165 0.86 9.54 4.98
N SER A 166 1.65 10.49 5.48
CA SER A 166 1.27 11.26 6.67
C SER A 166 -0.09 11.94 6.49
N PRO A 167 -0.78 12.37 7.56
CA PRO A 167 -1.94 13.25 7.42
C PRO A 167 -1.62 14.46 6.54
N TYR A 168 -2.58 14.87 5.71
CA TYR A 168 -2.44 16.09 4.91
C TYR A 168 -2.80 17.31 5.76
N VAL A 169 -1.90 18.29 5.80
CA VAL A 169 -2.14 19.60 6.43
C VAL A 169 -1.97 20.66 5.34
N PRO A 170 -3.00 21.47 5.04
CA PRO A 170 -2.90 22.52 4.02
C PRO A 170 -1.69 23.43 4.23
N GLY A 171 -0.99 23.71 3.13
CA GLY A 171 0.24 24.53 3.15
C GLY A 171 1.49 23.83 3.69
N GLN A 172 1.40 22.58 4.15
CA GLN A 172 2.55 21.77 4.54
C GLN A 172 2.83 20.69 3.51
N ASP A 173 4.10 20.29 3.41
CA ASP A 173 4.47 19.16 2.58
C ASP A 173 4.16 17.83 3.28
N ARG A 174 3.81 16.82 2.49
CA ARG A 174 3.41 15.51 2.99
C ARG A 174 4.61 14.57 3.06
N ILE A 175 4.64 13.67 4.02
CA ILE A 175 5.69 12.65 4.14
C ILE A 175 5.14 11.34 3.58
N LEU A 176 5.91 10.71 2.71
CA LEU A 176 5.70 9.34 2.27
C LEU A 176 6.63 8.43 3.07
N TYR A 177 6.05 7.51 3.81
CA TYR A 177 6.67 6.37 4.47
C TYR A 177 6.66 5.18 3.51
N PHE A 178 7.70 4.37 3.55
CA PHE A 178 7.82 3.17 2.73
C PHE A 178 8.91 2.21 3.22
N HIS A 179 8.69 0.93 2.95
CA HIS A 179 9.69 -0.12 3.13
C HIS A 179 9.66 -1.15 2.00
N ALA A 180 10.79 -1.84 1.85
CA ALA A 180 10.86 -3.06 1.06
C ALA A 180 10.29 -4.25 1.85
N LEU A 181 9.64 -5.22 1.19
CA LEU A 181 9.09 -6.39 1.87
C LEU A 181 10.19 -7.20 2.54
N ALA A 182 11.28 -7.48 1.82
CA ALA A 182 12.49 -8.10 2.36
C ALA A 182 13.35 -7.05 3.10
N SER A 183 12.78 -6.42 4.12
CA SER A 183 13.45 -5.44 4.99
C SER A 183 12.79 -5.39 6.37
N THR A 184 13.55 -4.89 7.34
CA THR A 184 13.10 -4.51 8.68
C THR A 184 13.17 -2.98 8.89
N THR A 185 13.70 -2.25 7.92
CA THR A 185 13.82 -0.78 7.96
C THR A 185 12.53 -0.09 7.53
N GLU A 186 12.31 1.11 8.05
CA GLU A 186 11.29 2.05 7.56
C GLU A 186 11.98 3.30 6.99
N ASN A 187 11.43 3.86 5.92
CA ASN A 187 12.07 4.95 5.18
C ASN A 187 11.08 6.08 4.95
N VAL A 188 11.60 7.29 4.78
CA VAL A 188 10.77 8.48 4.59
C VAL A 188 11.31 9.39 3.52
N VAL A 189 10.39 10.02 2.80
CA VAL A 189 10.70 11.09 1.86
C VAL A 189 9.63 12.17 1.90
N ARG A 190 10.06 13.43 1.78
CA ARG A 190 9.15 14.53 1.52
C ARG A 190 8.61 14.43 0.11
N THR A 191 7.30 14.38 -0.03
CA THR A 191 6.62 14.22 -1.32
C THR A 191 6.98 15.33 -2.32
N SER A 192 7.28 16.56 -1.89
CA SER A 192 7.82 17.63 -2.75
C SER A 192 9.11 17.24 -3.49
N VAL A 193 9.93 16.35 -2.92
CA VAL A 193 11.17 15.85 -3.56
C VAL A 193 10.83 14.95 -4.74
N ILE A 194 9.95 13.97 -4.53
CA ILE A 194 9.62 12.95 -5.55
C ILE A 194 8.60 13.43 -6.58
N ARG A 195 7.83 14.49 -6.27
CA ARG A 195 6.95 15.17 -7.23
C ARG A 195 7.70 16.05 -8.22
N ASN A 196 8.96 16.39 -7.94
CA ASN A 196 9.80 17.13 -8.86
C ASN A 196 10.60 16.14 -9.73
N ASP A 197 10.12 15.87 -10.94
CA ASP A 197 10.75 14.94 -11.89
C ASP A 197 12.20 15.31 -12.23
N SER A 198 12.53 16.59 -12.21
CA SER A 198 13.89 17.09 -12.44
C SER A 198 14.87 16.61 -11.37
N PHE A 199 14.40 16.23 -10.18
CA PHE A 199 15.24 15.67 -9.11
C PHE A 199 15.86 14.32 -9.51
N ILE A 200 15.19 13.54 -10.36
CA ILE A 200 15.59 12.17 -10.72
C ILE A 200 16.85 12.16 -11.59
N THR A 201 17.00 13.16 -12.44
CA THR A 201 18.14 13.32 -13.34
C THR A 201 19.18 14.31 -12.83
N ASN A 202 18.90 15.00 -11.71
CA ASN A 202 19.77 16.04 -11.19
C ASN A 202 20.92 15.42 -10.38
N SER A 203 22.15 15.49 -10.91
CA SER A 203 23.36 15.05 -10.19
C SER A 203 23.63 15.83 -8.89
N ASN A 204 23.00 16.99 -8.71
CA ASN A 204 23.08 17.81 -7.49
C ASN A 204 21.90 17.56 -6.53
N ALA A 205 21.02 16.61 -6.84
CA ALA A 205 19.97 16.15 -5.93
C ALA A 205 20.61 15.74 -4.59
N ASN A 206 20.10 16.27 -3.48
CA ASN A 206 20.63 15.92 -2.17
C ASN A 206 20.43 14.41 -1.92
N PRO A 207 21.50 13.62 -1.78
CA PRO A 207 21.39 12.17 -1.57
C PRO A 207 20.69 11.82 -0.26
N ASN A 208 20.55 12.78 0.67
CA ASN A 208 19.90 12.62 1.96
C ASN A 208 18.42 13.07 1.96
N SER A 209 17.82 13.33 0.80
CA SER A 209 16.40 13.69 0.69
C SER A 209 15.46 12.52 1.03
N ILE A 210 15.92 11.29 0.78
CA ILE A 210 15.27 10.05 1.22
C ILE A 210 16.07 9.52 2.41
N LYS A 211 15.39 9.29 3.53
CA LYS A 211 16.01 8.91 4.79
C LYS A 211 15.53 7.54 5.23
N VAL A 212 16.40 6.83 5.94
CA VAL A 212 16.07 5.59 6.64
C VAL A 212 16.05 5.92 8.14
N PHE A 213 15.13 5.31 8.89
CA PHE A 213 15.17 5.40 10.34
C PHE A 213 16.37 4.62 10.91
N PRO A 214 16.98 5.08 12.01
CA PRO A 214 18.19 4.46 12.55
C PRO A 214 17.93 3.12 13.22
N GLU A 215 16.74 2.90 13.77
CA GLU A 215 16.31 1.61 14.33
C GLU A 215 15.40 0.86 13.35
N GLU A 216 15.22 -0.44 13.61
CA GLU A 216 14.50 -1.37 12.75
C GLU A 216 13.28 -1.96 13.49
N ARG A 217 12.29 -2.44 12.72
CA ARG A 217 11.25 -3.32 13.25
C ARG A 217 11.87 -4.67 13.68
N PRO A 218 11.24 -5.38 14.63
CA PRO A 218 11.73 -6.70 15.06
C PRO A 218 11.80 -7.73 13.92
N THR A 219 10.82 -7.69 13.01
CA THR A 219 10.70 -8.59 11.85
C THR A 219 10.16 -7.83 10.65
N GLN A 220 10.17 -8.47 9.48
CA GLN A 220 9.67 -7.85 8.25
C GLN A 220 8.20 -7.47 8.38
N SER A 221 7.82 -6.40 7.67
CA SER A 221 6.46 -5.90 7.67
C SER A 221 5.80 -6.03 6.31
N ALA A 222 4.54 -6.48 6.29
CA ALA A 222 3.72 -6.57 5.10
C ALA A 222 3.12 -5.19 4.75
N ALA A 223 1.80 -5.01 4.83
CA ALA A 223 1.16 -3.72 4.56
C ALA A 223 1.17 -2.78 5.78
N GLU A 224 1.06 -1.48 5.50
CA GLU A 224 0.93 -0.41 6.49
C GLU A 224 -0.07 0.67 6.04
N ALA A 225 -0.57 1.44 7.01
CA ALA A 225 -1.36 2.64 6.76
C ALA A 225 -1.22 3.63 7.92
N ILE A 226 -1.46 4.92 7.67
CA ILE A 226 -1.44 5.98 8.68
C ILE A 226 -2.85 6.59 8.79
N ASP A 227 -3.34 6.77 10.01
CA ASP A 227 -4.62 7.43 10.29
C ASP A 227 -4.52 8.96 10.28
N ASP A 228 -5.63 9.66 10.55
CA ASP A 228 -5.68 11.12 10.47
C ASP A 228 -4.95 11.80 11.66
N ASN A 229 -4.64 11.02 12.71
CA ASN A 229 -3.90 11.45 13.89
C ASN A 229 -2.39 11.20 13.76
N GLY A 230 -1.94 10.62 12.65
CA GLY A 230 -0.52 10.29 12.42
C GLY A 230 -0.07 9.01 13.12
N ILE A 231 -0.99 8.10 13.43
CA ILE A 231 -0.68 6.77 13.94
C ILE A 231 -0.54 5.81 12.76
N MET A 232 0.65 5.22 12.62
CA MET A 232 0.92 4.17 11.66
C MET A 232 0.49 2.82 12.23
N TYR A 233 -0.17 2.01 11.43
CA TYR A 233 -0.50 0.62 11.70
C TYR A 233 0.22 -0.26 10.68
N PHE A 234 0.88 -1.31 11.13
CA PHE A 234 1.67 -2.18 10.26
C PHE A 234 1.61 -3.63 10.73
N GLY A 235 1.62 -4.56 9.78
CA GLY A 235 1.63 -6.00 10.07
C GLY A 235 3.04 -6.57 10.15
N LEU A 236 3.37 -7.27 11.24
CA LEU A 236 4.61 -8.02 11.40
C LEU A 236 4.37 -9.51 11.14
N ASN A 237 5.39 -10.19 10.60
CA ASN A 237 5.24 -11.57 10.12
C ASN A 237 5.59 -12.64 11.17
N ASP A 238 6.40 -12.33 12.17
CA ASP A 238 6.85 -13.30 13.19
C ASP A 238 7.00 -12.67 14.59
N PRO A 239 6.16 -13.07 15.57
CA PRO A 239 4.90 -13.76 15.36
C PRO A 239 3.92 -12.88 14.55
N PRO A 240 3.01 -13.48 13.75
CA PRO A 240 2.01 -12.73 13.00
C PRO A 240 1.20 -11.78 13.89
N SER A 241 1.25 -10.49 13.59
CA SER A 241 0.67 -9.47 14.46
C SER A 241 0.43 -8.14 13.75
N ILE A 242 -0.42 -7.30 14.35
CA ILE A 242 -0.64 -5.90 13.96
C ILE A 242 -0.15 -5.02 15.09
N TRP A 243 0.69 -4.04 14.75
CA TRP A 243 1.28 -3.10 15.68
C TRP A 243 0.95 -1.68 15.25
N CYS A 244 1.07 -0.75 16.19
CA CYS A 244 0.97 0.68 15.92
C CYS A 244 2.23 1.44 16.35
N TRP A 245 2.43 2.59 15.74
CA TRP A 245 3.47 3.56 16.06
C TRP A 245 2.96 4.98 15.83
N ASN A 246 3.17 5.86 16.82
CA ASN A 246 2.90 7.29 16.63
C ASN A 246 4.06 7.93 15.86
N THR A 247 3.81 8.37 14.62
CA THR A 247 4.82 8.94 13.73
C THR A 247 5.45 10.25 14.24
N GLY A 248 4.86 10.87 15.27
CA GLY A 248 5.43 12.01 15.99
C GLY A 248 6.48 11.65 17.05
N THR A 249 6.70 10.36 17.32
CA THR A 249 7.72 9.86 18.24
C THR A 249 8.92 9.27 17.49
N GLU A 250 10.00 8.95 18.20
CA GLU A 250 11.15 8.26 17.60
C GLU A 250 10.73 6.89 17.05
N PHE A 251 11.16 6.55 15.83
CA PHE A 251 10.97 5.22 15.27
C PHE A 251 11.91 4.25 16.00
N SER A 252 11.37 3.54 16.98
CA SER A 252 12.10 2.65 17.88
C SER A 252 11.16 1.55 18.39
N PRO A 253 11.63 0.30 18.59
CA PRO A 253 10.85 -0.76 19.22
C PRO A 253 10.23 -0.37 20.57
N ARG A 254 10.77 0.63 21.26
CA ARG A 254 10.22 1.15 22.53
C ARG A 254 8.90 1.90 22.36
N ASN A 255 8.63 2.41 21.16
CA ASN A 255 7.45 3.18 20.79
C ASN A 255 6.50 2.39 19.87
N PHE A 256 6.78 1.10 19.65
CA PHE A 256 5.89 0.20 18.92
C PHE A 256 5.04 -0.57 19.92
N TYR A 257 3.73 -0.55 19.72
CA TYR A 257 2.80 -1.22 20.63
C TYR A 257 1.93 -2.21 19.85
N PRO A 258 1.76 -3.45 20.35
CA PRO A 258 0.92 -4.43 19.69
C PRO A 258 -0.55 -4.03 19.81
N ILE A 259 -1.28 -4.14 18.70
CA ILE A 259 -2.75 -4.05 18.64
C ILE A 259 -3.35 -5.45 18.79
N ALA A 260 -2.80 -6.42 18.06
CA ALA A 260 -3.23 -7.81 18.10
C ALA A 260 -2.09 -8.75 17.70
N ILE A 261 -2.02 -9.93 18.31
CA ILE A 261 -1.06 -10.98 18.00
C ILE A 261 -1.85 -12.28 17.93
N ASP A 262 -1.83 -12.96 16.78
CA ASP A 262 -2.59 -14.19 16.58
C ASP A 262 -2.05 -14.97 15.37
N GLU A 263 -1.48 -16.15 15.61
CA GLU A 263 -0.80 -16.95 14.59
C GLU A 263 -1.74 -17.54 13.54
N GLU A 264 -3.04 -17.67 13.85
CA GLU A 264 -4.02 -18.25 12.93
C GLU A 264 -4.65 -17.18 12.02
N THR A 265 -5.07 -16.06 12.62
CA THR A 265 -5.89 -15.04 11.97
C THR A 265 -5.06 -13.93 11.34
N LEU A 266 -3.84 -13.67 11.82
CA LEU A 266 -3.02 -12.53 11.38
C LEU A 266 -1.83 -12.88 10.47
N GLN A 267 -1.70 -14.13 10.02
CA GLN A 267 -0.59 -14.68 9.21
C GLN A 267 0.17 -13.66 8.33
N PHE A 268 -0.26 -13.42 7.09
CA PHE A 268 0.32 -12.38 6.24
C PHE A 268 -0.69 -11.26 6.02
N ALA A 269 -0.49 -10.12 6.71
CA ALA A 269 -1.30 -8.92 6.60
C ALA A 269 -1.08 -8.20 5.25
N SER A 270 -1.62 -8.80 4.19
CA SER A 270 -1.49 -8.37 2.79
C SER A 270 -2.04 -6.98 2.50
N GLY A 271 -3.00 -6.50 3.30
CA GLY A 271 -3.59 -5.18 3.18
C GLY A 271 -3.93 -4.61 4.55
N VAL A 272 -3.60 -3.33 4.75
CA VAL A 272 -3.98 -2.52 5.91
C VAL A 272 -4.53 -1.21 5.37
N LYS A 273 -5.72 -0.80 5.80
CA LYS A 273 -6.40 0.41 5.33
C LYS A 273 -7.06 1.12 6.50
N ILE A 274 -7.06 2.44 6.45
CA ILE A 274 -7.84 3.30 7.33
C ILE A 274 -9.04 3.81 6.53
N VAL A 275 -10.24 3.57 7.05
CA VAL A 275 -11.49 3.95 6.39
C VAL A 275 -12.32 4.77 7.37
N ASN A 276 -12.90 5.86 6.89
CA ASN A 276 -13.92 6.59 7.63
C ASN A 276 -15.28 5.93 7.35
N ASN A 277 -15.91 5.36 8.38
CA ASN A 277 -17.26 4.81 8.23
C ASN A 277 -18.31 5.92 8.07
N LEU A 278 -19.55 5.53 7.76
CA LEU A 278 -20.67 6.47 7.57
C LEU A 278 -20.99 7.32 8.80
N ALA A 279 -20.55 6.90 9.99
CA ALA A 279 -20.70 7.66 11.23
C ALA A 279 -19.51 8.63 11.49
N GLY A 280 -18.56 8.73 10.57
CA GLY A 280 -17.38 9.60 10.68
C GLY A 280 -16.30 9.07 11.64
N SER A 281 -16.33 7.78 11.99
CA SER A 281 -15.33 7.15 12.85
C SER A 281 -14.33 6.37 12.00
N GLN A 282 -13.03 6.55 12.28
CA GLN A 282 -11.97 5.79 11.62
C GLN A 282 -11.99 4.32 12.06
N GLU A 283 -11.90 3.43 11.09
CA GLU A 283 -11.80 1.98 11.23
C GLU A 283 -10.49 1.49 10.62
N LEU A 284 -9.87 0.52 11.29
CA LEU A 284 -8.73 -0.21 10.78
C LEU A 284 -9.24 -1.47 10.09
N TRP A 285 -9.01 -1.57 8.79
CA TRP A 285 -9.36 -2.73 7.98
C TRP A 285 -8.10 -3.50 7.59
N ILE A 286 -8.07 -4.79 7.86
CA ILE A 286 -6.92 -5.66 7.62
C ILE A 286 -7.37 -6.85 6.77
N MET A 287 -6.63 -7.13 5.69
CA MET A 287 -6.78 -8.34 4.90
C MET A 287 -5.60 -9.26 5.15
N THR A 288 -5.86 -10.45 5.70
CA THR A 288 -4.82 -11.47 5.92
C THR A 288 -4.99 -12.65 4.98
N THR A 289 -3.85 -13.23 4.59
CA THR A 289 -3.79 -14.35 3.66
C THR A 289 -2.79 -15.39 4.14
N SER A 290 -2.96 -16.65 3.74
CA SER A 290 -1.97 -17.71 3.93
C SER A 290 -0.93 -17.73 2.80
N LEU A 291 -0.28 -16.57 2.56
CA LEU A 291 0.69 -16.38 1.46
C LEU A 291 1.79 -17.45 1.46
N GLN A 292 2.35 -17.74 2.63
CA GLN A 292 3.41 -18.72 2.82
C GLN A 292 3.01 -20.13 2.35
N ARG A 293 1.73 -20.51 2.54
CA ARG A 293 1.20 -21.82 2.11
C ARG A 293 0.97 -21.86 0.61
N MET A 294 0.54 -20.73 0.02
CA MET A 294 0.42 -20.58 -1.43
C MET A 294 1.80 -20.74 -2.09
N LEU A 295 2.81 -20.01 -1.60
CA LEU A 295 4.17 -20.08 -2.14
C LEU A 295 4.82 -21.46 -1.95
N ALA A 296 4.54 -22.15 -0.85
CA ALA A 296 5.01 -23.50 -0.59
C ALA A 296 4.20 -24.60 -1.32
N GLY A 297 3.12 -24.25 -2.04
CA GLY A 297 2.29 -25.23 -2.75
C GLY A 297 1.47 -26.16 -1.84
N ILE A 298 1.18 -25.73 -0.62
CA ILE A 298 0.47 -26.51 0.42
C ILE A 298 -0.83 -25.84 0.88
N LEU A 299 -1.41 -24.97 0.05
CA LEU A 299 -2.68 -24.33 0.32
C LEU A 299 -3.83 -25.35 0.14
N THR A 300 -4.72 -25.43 1.12
CA THR A 300 -5.85 -26.38 1.16
C THR A 300 -7.17 -25.65 1.43
N ASP A 301 -8.30 -26.18 0.97
CA ASP A 301 -9.63 -25.60 1.13
C ASP A 301 -10.36 -26.03 2.42
N ASP A 302 -9.75 -26.92 3.21
CA ASP A 302 -10.25 -27.41 4.50
C ASP A 302 -10.07 -26.42 5.66
N ARG A 303 -9.48 -25.25 5.40
CA ARG A 303 -9.24 -24.17 6.37
C ARG A 303 -9.49 -22.79 5.79
N ILE A 304 -9.63 -21.80 6.68
CA ILE A 304 -9.78 -20.40 6.30
C ILE A 304 -8.39 -19.83 5.92
N ASN A 305 -8.21 -19.52 4.63
CA ASN A 305 -6.97 -18.97 4.08
C ASN A 305 -6.97 -17.44 3.92
N TYR A 306 -8.15 -16.82 3.90
CA TYR A 306 -8.33 -15.40 3.63
C TYR A 306 -9.28 -14.81 4.66
N ARG A 307 -8.93 -13.67 5.25
CA ARG A 307 -9.78 -12.97 6.23
C ARG A 307 -9.79 -11.48 5.95
N ILE A 308 -10.94 -10.86 6.20
CA ILE A 308 -11.09 -9.41 6.31
C ILE A 308 -11.48 -9.13 7.76
N LEU A 309 -10.64 -8.39 8.46
CA LEU A 309 -10.79 -8.04 9.86
C LEU A 309 -11.01 -6.53 9.95
N THR A 310 -11.88 -6.08 10.83
CA THR A 310 -12.13 -4.66 11.04
C THR A 310 -12.46 -4.37 12.49
N GLU A 311 -12.03 -3.20 12.96
CA GLU A 311 -12.44 -2.62 14.24
C GLU A 311 -12.26 -1.10 14.22
N LYS A 312 -13.04 -0.40 15.05
CA LYS A 312 -12.94 1.05 15.22
C LYS A 312 -11.61 1.40 15.90
N ILE A 313 -10.86 2.33 15.30
CA ILE A 313 -9.59 2.81 15.83
C ILE A 313 -9.69 3.33 17.27
N PRO A 314 -10.70 4.14 17.65
CA PRO A 314 -10.84 4.58 19.04
C PRO A 314 -10.94 3.44 20.05
N LYS A 315 -11.52 2.30 19.66
CA LYS A 315 -11.63 1.12 20.51
C LYS A 315 -10.30 0.34 20.57
N LEU A 316 -9.61 0.21 19.44
CA LEU A 316 -8.28 -0.42 19.38
C LEU A 316 -7.22 0.35 20.18
N LEU A 317 -7.33 1.68 20.21
CA LEU A 317 -6.40 2.54 20.91
C LEU A 317 -6.79 2.83 22.37
N GLU A 318 -7.88 2.24 22.88
CA GLU A 318 -8.29 2.42 24.27
C GLU A 318 -7.16 1.95 25.20
N ASN A 319 -6.57 2.88 25.95
CA ASN A 319 -5.37 2.66 26.78
C ASN A 319 -4.08 2.28 26.03
N SER A 320 -4.04 2.45 24.70
CA SER A 320 -2.84 2.25 23.91
C SER A 320 -1.86 3.42 24.07
N ALA A 321 -0.59 3.08 24.25
CA ALA A 321 0.50 4.05 24.29
C ALA A 321 0.84 4.63 22.89
N CYS A 322 0.21 4.14 21.82
CA CYS A 322 0.25 4.81 20.51
C CYS A 322 -0.52 6.12 20.48
N MET A 323 -1.49 6.35 21.39
CA MET A 323 -2.26 7.58 21.35
C MET A 323 -1.35 8.81 21.48
N PRO A 324 -1.60 9.88 20.70
CA PRO A 324 -0.92 11.14 20.95
C PRO A 324 -1.20 11.59 22.40
N PRO A 325 -0.23 12.19 23.11
CA PRO A 325 -0.52 12.81 24.38
C PRO A 325 -1.68 13.81 24.20
N PRO A 326 -2.60 13.95 25.17
CA PRO A 326 -3.71 14.90 25.06
C PRO A 326 -3.15 16.27 24.68
N LYS A 327 -3.71 16.90 23.64
CA LYS A 327 -3.39 18.30 23.35
C LYS A 327 -3.78 19.09 24.59
N ASN A 328 -2.81 19.62 25.32
CA ASN A 328 -3.08 20.58 26.38
C ASN A 328 -3.74 21.79 25.70
N ASN A 329 -5.02 22.03 26.02
CA ASN A 329 -5.73 23.26 25.68
C ASN A 329 -5.06 24.47 26.34
#